data_AF-A0A9D7SWS4-F1
#
_entry.id   AF-A0A9D7SWS4-F1
#
_cell.length_a   1.000
_cell.length_b   1.000
_cell.length_c   1.000
_cell.angle_alpha   90.00
_cell.angle_beta   90.00
_cell.angle_gamma   90.00
#
_symmetry.space_group_name_H-M   'P 1'
#
loop_
_entity.id
_entity.type
_entity.pdbx_description
1 polymer ?
#
loop_
_entity_poly.entity_id
_entity_poly.type
_entity_poly.pdbx_seq_one_letter_code
_entity_poly.pdbx_strand_id
1 'polypeptide(L)'
;MDDERLKAFERLLDIMDDLREKCPWDMKQDIHSLRILTIEETYELADAIIKEDWEGIGEELGDLLLHIVFYARIGKEKSQFDITSVINTVCDKLIRRHPHIYGDTVVIGEEDVKRNWETIKKNEGKKSVLSGVPDSLPAMIKAFRMQDKTRQVGFEWENDQQVWDKVEEEITEFKEASVAGAGKSELEDEFGDILFSLINYARYKGIDPETSLEKVNQKFKRRFEYIEAHATKALTDMTLGEMDGLWNEAKAKERVKK
;
A
#
# COMPACT_ATOMS: atom_id res chain seq x y z
N MET A 1 25.97 14.01 -26.41
CA MET A 1 25.98 12.65 -25.85
C MET A 1 24.53 12.33 -25.61
N ASP A 2 23.98 11.36 -26.33
CA ASP A 2 22.56 11.02 -26.19
C ASP A 2 22.29 10.49 -24.78
N ASP A 3 21.14 10.85 -24.22
CA ASP A 3 20.72 10.37 -22.91
C ASP A 3 20.26 8.91 -23.05
N GLU A 4 21.05 7.97 -22.53
CA GLU A 4 20.76 6.53 -22.60
C GLU A 4 19.41 6.17 -21.95
N ARG A 5 18.89 7.00 -21.02
CA ARG A 5 17.55 6.81 -20.45
C ARG A 5 16.46 7.04 -21.49
N LEU A 6 16.63 8.04 -22.36
CA LEU A 6 15.69 8.33 -23.44
C LEU A 6 15.68 7.19 -24.46
N LYS A 7 16.86 6.66 -24.83
CA LYS A 7 16.97 5.50 -25.72
C LYS A 7 16.30 4.25 -25.16
N ALA A 8 16.50 3.98 -23.86
CA ALA A 8 15.85 2.86 -23.20
C ALA A 8 14.32 3.00 -23.19
N PHE A 9 13.82 4.20 -22.95
CA PHE A 9 12.39 4.47 -22.97
C PHE A 9 11.81 4.37 -24.39
N GLU A 10 12.47 4.96 -25.39
CA GLU A 10 12.12 4.83 -26.81
C GLU A 10 12.01 3.35 -27.22
N ARG A 11 13.01 2.54 -26.87
CA ARG A 11 13.00 1.09 -27.12
C ARG A 11 11.76 0.41 -26.52
N LEU A 12 11.34 0.78 -25.31
CA LEU A 12 10.13 0.23 -24.68
C LEU A 12 8.86 0.61 -25.45
N LEU A 13 8.77 1.86 -25.91
CA LEU A 13 7.63 2.33 -26.70
C LEU A 13 7.53 1.56 -28.04
N ASP A 14 8.66 1.38 -28.73
CA ASP A 14 8.72 0.64 -29.98
C ASP A 14 8.30 -0.83 -29.80
N ILE A 15 8.77 -1.48 -28.72
CA ILE A 15 8.37 -2.85 -28.39
C ILE A 15 6.87 -2.92 -28.12
N MET A 16 6.30 -1.97 -27.36
CA MET A 16 4.86 -1.96 -27.09
C MET A 16 4.04 -1.78 -28.38
N ASP A 17 4.47 -0.88 -29.27
CA ASP A 17 3.82 -0.68 -30.57
C ASP A 17 3.82 -1.97 -31.38
N ASP A 18 4.96 -2.67 -31.44
CA ASP A 18 5.09 -3.97 -32.10
C ASP A 18 4.18 -5.05 -31.48
N LEU A 19 4.13 -5.15 -30.15
CA LEU A 19 3.28 -6.12 -29.46
C LEU A 19 1.79 -5.87 -29.74
N ARG A 20 1.36 -4.60 -29.69
CA ARG A 20 -0.03 -4.20 -29.96
C ARG A 20 -0.44 -4.33 -31.42
N GLU A 21 0.50 -4.53 -32.34
CA GLU A 21 0.20 -4.75 -33.75
C GLU A 21 0.37 -6.21 -34.19
N LYS A 22 1.32 -6.93 -33.61
CA LYS A 22 1.77 -8.25 -34.10
C LYS A 22 1.39 -9.41 -33.18
N CYS A 23 1.18 -9.19 -31.88
CA CYS A 23 0.86 -10.25 -30.92
C CYS A 23 -0.66 -10.37 -30.68
N PRO A 24 -1.32 -11.48 -31.05
CA PRO A 24 -2.76 -11.65 -30.88
C PRO A 24 -3.24 -11.61 -29.42
N TRP A 25 -2.37 -11.92 -28.46
CA TRP A 25 -2.70 -11.85 -27.04
C TRP A 25 -2.67 -10.41 -26.56
N ASP A 26 -1.60 -9.66 -26.84
CA ASP A 26 -1.46 -8.26 -26.46
C ASP A 26 -2.54 -7.40 -27.13
N MET A 27 -2.83 -7.62 -28.41
CA MET A 27 -3.90 -6.92 -29.15
C MET A 27 -5.28 -7.03 -28.47
N LYS A 28 -5.57 -8.16 -27.84
CA LYS A 28 -6.87 -8.43 -27.18
C LYS A 28 -6.98 -7.78 -25.80
N GLN A 29 -5.88 -7.39 -25.18
CA GLN A 29 -5.91 -6.75 -23.87
C GLN A 29 -6.64 -5.40 -23.93
N ASP A 30 -7.41 -5.12 -22.87
CA ASP A 30 -8.09 -3.85 -22.68
C ASP A 30 -7.79 -3.29 -21.28
N ILE A 31 -8.35 -2.11 -20.97
CA ILE A 31 -8.09 -1.44 -19.70
C ILE A 31 -8.61 -2.23 -18.48
N HIS A 32 -9.59 -3.11 -18.67
CA HIS A 32 -10.21 -3.90 -17.61
C HIS A 32 -9.42 -5.18 -17.36
N SER A 33 -8.94 -5.85 -18.40
CA SER A 33 -8.08 -7.03 -18.25
C SER A 33 -6.74 -6.67 -17.60
N LEU A 34 -6.09 -5.59 -18.05
CA LEU A 34 -4.83 -5.11 -17.49
C LEU A 34 -4.95 -4.64 -16.04
N ARG A 35 -6.14 -4.18 -15.60
CA ARG A 35 -6.35 -3.67 -14.24
C ARG A 35 -6.05 -4.72 -13.18
N ILE A 36 -6.42 -5.98 -13.44
CA ILE A 36 -6.20 -7.06 -12.47
C ILE A 36 -4.69 -7.34 -12.36
N LEU A 37 -4.02 -7.48 -13.50
CA LEU A 37 -2.57 -7.69 -13.58
C LEU A 37 -1.80 -6.56 -12.90
N THR A 38 -2.20 -5.30 -13.14
CA THR A 38 -1.55 -4.14 -12.50
C THR A 38 -1.66 -4.18 -10.97
N ILE A 39 -2.76 -4.71 -10.43
CA ILE A 39 -2.90 -4.89 -8.98
C ILE A 39 -1.96 -5.98 -8.50
N GLU A 40 -1.84 -7.09 -9.23
CA GLU A 40 -0.90 -8.17 -8.94
C GLU A 40 0.54 -7.64 -8.86
N GLU A 41 1.05 -6.95 -9.89
CA GLU A 41 2.43 -6.40 -9.87
C GLU A 41 2.64 -5.37 -8.75
N THR A 42 1.58 -4.67 -8.34
CA THR A 42 1.69 -3.74 -7.21
C THR A 42 1.93 -4.49 -5.89
N TYR A 43 1.33 -5.67 -5.73
CA TYR A 43 1.57 -6.53 -4.56
C TYR A 43 2.91 -7.27 -4.66
N GLU A 44 3.33 -7.69 -5.86
CA GLU A 44 4.65 -8.29 -6.06
C GLU A 44 5.77 -7.28 -5.75
N LEU A 45 5.65 -6.02 -6.22
CA LEU A 45 6.54 -4.94 -5.82
C LEU A 45 6.54 -4.72 -4.29
N ALA A 46 5.37 -4.72 -3.65
CA ALA A 46 5.27 -4.54 -2.21
C ALA A 46 6.00 -5.67 -1.45
N ASP A 47 5.85 -6.92 -1.89
CA ASP A 47 6.52 -8.08 -1.31
C ASP A 47 8.04 -8.02 -1.50
N ALA A 48 8.52 -7.64 -2.70
CA ALA A 48 9.94 -7.44 -2.97
C ALA A 48 10.55 -6.35 -2.07
N ILE A 49 9.84 -5.24 -1.85
CA ILE A 49 10.25 -4.18 -0.91
C ILE A 49 10.31 -4.71 0.53
N ILE A 50 9.32 -5.47 0.98
CA ILE A 50 9.30 -6.04 2.34
C ILE A 50 10.49 -6.97 2.57
N LYS A 51 10.90 -7.72 1.53
CA LYS A 51 12.04 -8.64 1.57
C LYS A 51 13.40 -7.96 1.36
N GLU A 52 13.42 -6.66 1.03
CA GLU A 52 14.62 -5.94 0.57
C GLU A 52 15.30 -6.63 -0.63
N ASP A 53 14.49 -7.27 -1.49
CA ASP A 53 14.95 -7.94 -2.70
C ASP A 53 15.12 -6.93 -3.83
N TRP A 54 16.33 -6.35 -3.93
CA TRP A 54 16.63 -5.31 -4.90
C TRP A 54 16.54 -5.78 -6.36
N GLU A 55 16.75 -7.06 -6.63
CA GLU A 55 16.58 -7.63 -7.98
C GLU A 55 15.09 -7.69 -8.32
N GLY A 56 14.29 -8.27 -7.43
CA GLY A 56 12.83 -8.29 -7.55
C GLY A 56 12.24 -6.88 -7.68
N ILE A 57 12.66 -5.91 -6.84
CA ILE A 57 12.20 -4.52 -6.96
C ILE A 57 12.45 -3.96 -8.37
N GLY A 58 13.59 -4.28 -8.98
CA GLY A 58 13.91 -3.84 -10.34
C GLY A 58 13.01 -4.46 -11.40
N GLU A 59 12.71 -5.74 -11.25
CA GLU A 59 11.80 -6.51 -12.12
C GLU A 59 10.37 -5.94 -12.05
N GLU A 60 9.80 -5.84 -10.85
CA GLU A 60 8.43 -5.38 -10.63
C GLU A 60 8.20 -3.91 -11.05
N LEU A 61 9.22 -3.06 -10.87
CA LEU A 61 9.17 -1.69 -11.39
C LEU A 61 9.14 -1.66 -12.93
N GLY A 62 9.80 -2.62 -13.57
CA GLY A 62 9.73 -2.86 -15.01
C GLY A 62 8.32 -3.23 -15.45
N ASP A 63 7.65 -4.14 -14.74
CA ASP A 63 6.31 -4.61 -15.08
C ASP A 63 5.23 -3.54 -14.84
N LEU A 64 5.36 -2.75 -13.77
CA LEU A 64 4.51 -1.57 -13.60
C LEU A 64 4.74 -0.53 -14.71
N LEU A 65 5.99 -0.32 -15.14
CA LEU A 65 6.30 0.59 -16.26
C LEU A 65 5.72 0.06 -17.57
N LEU A 66 5.80 -1.25 -17.81
CA LEU A 66 5.16 -1.92 -18.93
C LEU A 66 3.66 -1.63 -18.94
N HIS A 67 2.97 -1.83 -17.82
CA HIS A 67 1.53 -1.54 -17.70
C HIS A 67 1.19 -0.08 -17.97
N ILE A 68 1.99 0.89 -17.48
CA ILE A 68 1.78 2.32 -17.77
C ILE A 68 1.85 2.59 -19.29
N VAL A 69 2.87 2.06 -19.96
CA VAL A 69 3.05 2.23 -21.42
C VAL A 69 1.92 1.52 -22.18
N PHE A 70 1.49 0.34 -21.72
CA PHE A 70 0.38 -0.42 -22.30
C PHE A 70 -0.94 0.39 -22.22
N TYR A 71 -1.27 0.93 -21.05
CA TYR A 71 -2.45 1.80 -20.88
C TYR A 71 -2.40 3.02 -21.77
N ALA A 72 -1.23 3.66 -21.89
CA ALA A 72 -1.04 4.82 -22.76
C ALA A 72 -1.22 4.45 -24.24
N ARG A 73 -0.77 3.26 -24.66
CA ARG A 73 -0.96 2.77 -26.03
C ARG A 73 -2.44 2.49 -26.33
N ILE A 74 -3.17 1.84 -25.42
CA ILE A 74 -4.62 1.65 -25.54
C ILE A 74 -5.35 3.01 -25.55
N GLY A 75 -4.92 3.95 -24.70
CA GLY A 75 -5.45 5.32 -24.67
C GLY A 75 -5.32 6.01 -26.02
N LYS A 76 -4.18 5.84 -26.70
CA LYS A 76 -3.90 6.40 -28.02
C LYS A 76 -4.81 5.80 -29.09
N GLU A 77 -4.98 4.48 -29.08
CA GLU A 77 -5.92 3.77 -29.98
C GLU A 77 -7.35 4.26 -29.83
N LYS A 78 -7.76 4.58 -28.60
CA LYS A 78 -9.08 5.11 -28.28
C LYS A 78 -9.18 6.64 -28.40
N SER A 79 -8.13 7.30 -28.89
CA SER A 79 -8.04 8.77 -29.02
C SER A 79 -8.36 9.53 -27.71
N GLN A 80 -7.97 8.98 -26.56
CA GLN A 80 -8.21 9.59 -25.24
C GLN A 80 -6.99 10.36 -24.73
N PHE A 81 -5.81 9.74 -24.75
CA PHE A 81 -4.53 10.27 -24.31
C PHE A 81 -3.40 9.38 -24.83
N ASP A 82 -2.13 9.77 -24.68
CA ASP A 82 -0.98 8.96 -25.05
C ASP A 82 0.13 9.07 -23.99
N ILE A 83 1.26 8.41 -24.21
CA ILE A 83 2.34 8.38 -23.22
C ILE A 83 2.96 9.76 -23.02
N THR A 84 3.01 10.58 -24.08
CA THR A 84 3.52 11.95 -24.03
C THR A 84 2.65 12.81 -23.12
N SER A 85 1.32 12.74 -23.28
CA SER A 85 0.41 13.52 -22.44
C SER A 85 0.37 13.03 -21.00
N VAL A 86 0.51 11.72 -20.76
CA VAL A 86 0.65 11.14 -19.41
C VAL A 86 1.90 11.69 -18.71
N ILE A 87 3.06 11.64 -19.37
CA ILE A 87 4.33 12.13 -18.81
C ILE A 87 4.29 13.64 -18.56
N ASN A 88 3.85 14.43 -19.54
CA ASN A 88 3.76 15.88 -19.39
C ASN A 88 2.79 16.27 -18.26
N THR A 89 1.66 15.57 -18.12
CA THR A 89 0.71 15.81 -17.03
C THR A 89 1.35 15.60 -15.65
N VAL A 90 2.16 14.55 -15.47
CA VAL A 90 2.85 14.35 -14.18
C VAL A 90 3.98 15.35 -13.98
N CYS A 91 4.73 15.71 -15.03
CA CYS A 91 5.77 16.74 -14.98
C CYS A 91 5.20 18.10 -14.55
N ASP A 92 4.17 18.60 -15.24
CA ASP A 92 3.54 19.89 -14.94
C ASP A 92 2.96 19.92 -13.52
N LYS A 93 2.35 18.80 -13.08
CA LYS A 93 1.85 18.63 -11.72
C LYS A 93 2.97 18.65 -10.69
N LEU A 94 4.09 18.00 -10.94
CA LEU A 94 5.25 18.00 -10.04
C LEU A 94 5.87 19.40 -9.95
N ILE A 95 6.07 20.08 -11.08
CA ILE A 95 6.58 21.45 -11.13
C ILE A 95 5.68 22.37 -10.31
N ARG A 96 4.36 22.35 -10.57
CA ARG A 96 3.37 23.17 -9.84
C ARG A 96 3.37 22.89 -8.33
N ARG A 97 3.58 21.64 -7.93
CA ARG A 97 3.54 21.23 -6.51
C ARG A 97 4.86 21.45 -5.76
N HIS A 98 5.94 21.82 -6.46
CA HIS A 98 7.24 22.14 -5.87
C HIS A 98 7.67 23.57 -6.22
N PRO A 99 6.89 24.61 -5.84
CA PRO A 99 7.25 26.00 -6.12
C PRO A 99 8.51 26.46 -5.36
N HIS A 100 9.00 25.64 -4.42
CA HIS A 100 10.27 25.85 -3.73
C HIS A 100 11.49 25.32 -4.49
N ILE A 101 11.27 24.50 -5.52
CA ILE A 101 12.32 24.05 -6.45
C ILE A 101 12.23 24.84 -7.76
N TYR A 102 11.01 25.05 -8.27
CA TYR A 102 10.76 25.59 -9.61
C TYR A 102 10.18 27.01 -9.64
N GLY A 103 10.06 27.67 -8.49
CA GLY A 103 9.55 29.03 -8.36
C GLY A 103 10.25 29.79 -7.23
N ASP A 104 9.57 30.78 -6.64
CA ASP A 104 10.16 31.70 -5.67
C ASP A 104 9.81 31.38 -4.21
N THR A 105 9.12 30.27 -3.93
CA THR A 105 8.69 29.94 -2.56
C THR A 105 9.86 29.46 -1.71
N VAL A 106 10.25 30.22 -0.69
CA VAL A 106 11.28 29.78 0.26
C VAL A 106 10.64 28.91 1.35
N VAL A 107 11.27 27.77 1.65
CA VAL A 107 10.89 26.84 2.73
C VAL A 107 12.09 26.62 3.63
N ILE A 108 11.87 26.51 4.94
CA ILE A 108 12.97 26.37 5.93
C ILE A 108 13.13 24.90 6.34
N GLY A 109 12.08 24.09 6.25
CA GLY A 109 12.13 22.67 6.57
C GLY A 109 10.99 21.84 5.98
N GLU A 110 11.00 20.54 6.28
CA GLU A 110 10.03 19.57 5.76
C GLU A 110 8.58 19.93 6.09
N GLU A 111 8.34 20.50 7.28
CA GLU A 111 6.99 20.92 7.68
C GLU A 111 6.44 22.05 6.80
N ASP A 112 7.29 23.00 6.38
CA ASP A 112 6.90 24.08 5.46
C ASP A 112 6.54 23.52 4.09
N VAL A 113 7.31 22.53 3.60
CA VAL A 113 7.03 21.84 2.34
C VAL A 113 5.69 21.12 2.41
N LYS A 114 5.44 20.35 3.47
CA LYS A 114 4.18 19.63 3.69
C LYS A 114 2.98 20.57 3.72
N ARG A 115 3.08 21.68 4.47
CA ARG A 115 2.02 22.70 4.56
C ARG A 115 1.72 23.33 3.20
N ASN A 116 2.75 23.76 2.48
CA ASN A 116 2.58 24.37 1.14
C ASN A 116 1.95 23.38 0.16
N TRP A 117 2.37 22.11 0.20
CA TRP A 117 1.84 21.07 -0.67
C TRP A 117 0.35 20.80 -0.47
N GLU A 118 -0.13 20.80 0.79
CA GLU A 118 -1.55 20.65 1.08
C GLU A 118 -2.37 21.88 0.67
N THR A 119 -1.84 23.10 0.83
CA THR A 119 -2.49 24.31 0.31
C THR A 119 -2.68 24.24 -1.21
N ILE A 120 -1.65 23.82 -1.94
CA ILE A 120 -1.71 23.65 -3.41
C ILE A 120 -2.80 22.63 -3.79
N LYS A 121 -2.84 21.48 -3.12
CA LYS A 121 -3.87 20.46 -3.36
C LYS A 121 -5.29 20.92 -3.07
N LYS A 122 -5.50 21.74 -2.04
CA LYS A 122 -6.83 22.30 -1.73
C LYS A 122 -7.31 23.20 -2.87
N ASN A 123 -6.41 23.99 -3.43
CA ASN A 123 -6.70 24.91 -4.55
C ASN A 123 -6.96 24.18 -5.87
N GLU A 124 -6.59 22.91 -6.02
CA GLU A 124 -6.87 22.06 -7.19
C GLU A 124 -8.33 21.52 -7.23
N GLY A 125 -9.27 22.12 -6.48
CA GLY A 125 -10.71 21.82 -6.61
C GLY A 125 -11.20 20.60 -5.83
N LYS A 126 -10.46 20.15 -4.82
CA LYS A 126 -10.90 19.03 -3.96
C LYS A 126 -12.06 19.44 -3.06
N LYS A 127 -13.23 18.82 -3.28
CA LYS A 127 -14.48 19.08 -2.53
C LYS A 127 -14.42 18.67 -1.05
N SER A 128 -13.53 17.76 -0.67
CA SER A 128 -13.40 17.23 0.70
C SER A 128 -11.95 16.86 1.02
N VAL A 129 -11.56 16.93 2.29
CA VAL A 129 -10.26 16.46 2.81
C VAL A 129 -10.01 14.99 2.43
N LEU A 130 -11.07 14.18 2.45
CA LEU A 130 -11.02 12.74 2.15
C LEU A 130 -11.13 12.40 0.66
N SER A 131 -11.40 13.37 -0.23
CA SER A 131 -11.58 13.15 -1.68
C SER A 131 -10.39 12.52 -2.43
N GLY A 132 -9.25 12.33 -1.76
CA GLY A 132 -8.08 11.65 -2.31
C GLY A 132 -7.85 10.24 -1.77
N VAL A 133 -8.83 9.65 -1.07
CA VAL A 133 -8.81 8.24 -0.64
C VAL A 133 -9.66 7.45 -1.62
N PRO A 134 -9.08 6.59 -2.48
CA PRO A 134 -9.85 5.77 -3.40
C PRO A 134 -10.79 4.80 -2.68
N ASP A 135 -12.00 4.62 -3.22
CA ASP A 135 -12.97 3.66 -2.69
C ASP A 135 -12.50 2.21 -2.78
N SER A 136 -11.63 1.92 -3.75
CA SER A 136 -11.08 0.58 -3.99
C SER A 136 -9.97 0.17 -3.03
N LEU A 137 -9.49 1.06 -2.16
CA LEU A 137 -8.43 0.69 -1.21
C LEU A 137 -8.93 -0.38 -0.22
N PRO A 138 -8.08 -1.37 0.13
CA PRO A 138 -8.33 -2.26 1.25
C PRO A 138 -8.63 -1.47 2.53
N ALA A 139 -9.51 -2.00 3.38
CA ALA A 139 -10.03 -1.28 4.55
C ALA A 139 -8.93 -0.72 5.47
N MET A 140 -7.86 -1.49 5.72
CA MET A 140 -6.74 -1.07 6.56
C MET A 140 -5.99 0.14 5.97
N ILE A 141 -5.61 0.07 4.69
CA ILE A 141 -4.92 1.17 3.99
C ILE A 141 -5.86 2.38 3.91
N LYS A 142 -7.15 2.16 3.65
CA LYS A 142 -8.17 3.21 3.61
C LYS A 142 -8.27 3.94 4.94
N ALA A 143 -8.37 3.23 6.07
CA ALA A 143 -8.43 3.81 7.41
C ALA A 143 -7.17 4.63 7.72
N PHE A 144 -5.98 4.06 7.47
CA PHE A 144 -4.70 4.75 7.65
C PHE A 144 -4.63 6.06 6.84
N ARG A 145 -5.04 6.02 5.56
CA ARG A 145 -5.03 7.18 4.67
C ARG A 145 -6.06 8.23 5.04
N MET A 146 -7.24 7.83 5.53
CA MET A 146 -8.25 8.76 6.04
C MET A 146 -7.70 9.53 7.23
N GLN A 147 -7.10 8.83 8.21
CA GLN A 147 -6.56 9.44 9.42
C GLN A 147 -5.33 10.34 9.15
N ASP A 148 -4.41 9.93 8.26
CA ASP A 148 -3.28 10.79 7.87
C ASP A 148 -3.74 12.09 7.18
N LYS A 149 -4.83 12.02 6.41
CA LYS A 149 -5.42 13.21 5.78
C LYS A 149 -6.13 14.13 6.77
N THR A 150 -6.84 13.58 7.75
CA THR A 150 -7.52 14.41 8.76
C THR A 150 -6.51 15.10 9.67
N ARG A 151 -5.38 14.44 9.98
CA ARG A 151 -4.24 15.07 10.68
C ARG A 151 -3.71 16.31 9.97
N GLN A 152 -3.64 16.29 8.63
CA GLN A 152 -3.14 17.44 7.85
C GLN A 152 -3.99 18.71 7.99
N VAL A 153 -5.24 18.60 8.47
CA VAL A 153 -6.11 19.74 8.77
C VAL A 153 -6.24 20.02 10.27
N GLY A 154 -5.39 19.40 11.09
CA GLY A 154 -5.35 19.59 12.54
C GLY A 154 -6.27 18.68 13.35
N PHE A 155 -6.89 17.67 12.72
CA PHE A 155 -7.65 16.65 13.44
C PHE A 155 -6.70 15.51 13.88
N GLU A 156 -6.04 15.73 15.02
CA GLU A 156 -4.99 14.86 15.57
C GLU A 156 -4.95 14.97 17.10
N TRP A 157 -4.47 13.90 17.75
CA TRP A 157 -4.27 13.85 19.19
C TRP A 157 -3.02 14.62 19.64
N GLU A 158 -3.05 15.16 20.86
CA GLU A 158 -1.94 15.99 21.36
C GLU A 158 -0.72 15.16 21.76
N ASN A 159 -0.94 13.93 22.21
CA ASN A 159 0.11 13.01 22.66
C ASN A 159 -0.28 11.55 22.38
N ASP A 160 0.70 10.66 22.50
CA ASP A 160 0.53 9.22 22.25
C ASP A 160 -0.37 8.52 23.27
N GLN A 161 -0.40 8.99 24.51
CA GLN A 161 -1.25 8.44 25.55
C GLN A 161 -2.73 8.59 25.20
N GLN A 162 -3.16 9.76 24.73
CA GLN A 162 -4.55 9.97 24.30
C GLN A 162 -4.99 9.01 23.19
N VAL A 163 -4.09 8.68 22.26
CA VAL A 163 -4.39 7.71 21.19
C VAL A 163 -4.52 6.30 21.76
N TRP A 164 -3.69 5.95 22.73
CA TRP A 164 -3.74 4.64 23.39
C TRP A 164 -4.96 4.51 24.28
N ASP A 165 -5.33 5.55 25.02
CA ASP A 165 -6.54 5.60 25.85
C ASP A 165 -7.77 5.30 24.98
N LYS A 166 -7.83 5.83 23.76
CA LYS A 166 -8.90 5.50 22.80
C LYS A 166 -8.88 4.03 22.39
N VAL A 167 -7.72 3.42 22.19
CA VAL A 167 -7.62 1.96 21.92
C VAL A 167 -8.18 1.15 23.10
N GLU A 168 -7.87 1.54 24.34
CA GLU A 168 -8.38 0.86 25.53
C GLU A 168 -9.90 1.05 25.71
N GLU A 169 -10.41 2.23 25.35
CA GLU A 169 -11.85 2.54 25.29
C GLU A 169 -12.57 1.58 24.34
N GLU A 170 -12.17 1.49 23.07
CA GLU A 170 -12.83 0.60 22.08
C GLU A 170 -12.77 -0.88 22.49
N ILE A 171 -11.65 -1.32 23.10
CA ILE A 171 -11.52 -2.70 23.62
C ILE A 171 -12.52 -2.94 24.76
N THR A 172 -12.79 -1.91 25.57
CA THR A 172 -13.72 -1.98 26.68
C THR A 172 -15.16 -2.03 26.16
N GLU A 173 -15.51 -1.17 25.21
CA GLU A 173 -16.84 -1.12 24.58
C GLU A 173 -17.20 -2.45 23.91
N PHE A 174 -16.29 -3.01 23.09
CA PHE A 174 -16.47 -4.35 22.51
C PHE A 174 -16.68 -5.44 23.57
N LYS A 175 -15.91 -5.40 24.66
CA LYS A 175 -16.02 -6.40 25.74
C LYS A 175 -17.35 -6.27 26.47
N GLU A 176 -17.81 -5.05 26.74
CA GLU A 176 -19.10 -4.79 27.37
C GLU A 176 -20.26 -5.26 26.49
N ALA A 177 -20.24 -4.94 25.19
CA ALA A 177 -21.21 -5.42 24.21
C ALA A 177 -21.24 -6.96 24.16
N SER A 178 -20.06 -7.60 24.13
CA SER A 178 -19.94 -9.08 24.13
C SER A 178 -20.54 -9.71 25.38
N VAL A 179 -20.26 -9.16 26.57
CA VAL A 179 -20.79 -9.66 27.85
C VAL A 179 -22.29 -9.41 27.98
N ALA A 180 -22.80 -8.30 27.42
CA ALA A 180 -24.22 -7.97 27.38
C ALA A 180 -25.02 -8.87 26.41
N GLY A 181 -24.35 -9.70 25.61
CA GLY A 181 -25.00 -10.56 24.63
C GLY A 181 -25.47 -9.77 23.40
N ALA A 182 -24.74 -8.72 23.03
CA ALA A 182 -25.02 -7.90 21.85
C ALA A 182 -25.14 -8.74 20.58
N GLY A 183 -25.91 -8.23 19.63
CA GLY A 183 -26.09 -8.86 18.34
C GLY A 183 -24.80 -8.84 17.52
N LYS A 184 -24.70 -9.74 16.54
CA LYS A 184 -23.52 -9.83 15.66
C LYS A 184 -23.15 -8.49 14.99
N SER A 185 -24.13 -7.70 14.56
CA SER A 185 -23.90 -6.40 13.92
C SER A 185 -23.18 -5.42 14.84
N GLU A 186 -23.63 -5.33 16.10
CA GLU A 186 -23.04 -4.44 17.11
C GLU A 186 -21.62 -4.90 17.45
N LEU A 187 -21.39 -6.21 17.59
CA LEU A 187 -20.03 -6.74 17.77
C LEU A 187 -19.11 -6.47 16.57
N GLU A 188 -19.64 -6.46 15.34
CA GLU A 188 -18.88 -6.12 14.13
C GLU A 188 -18.51 -4.63 14.10
N ASP A 189 -19.41 -3.75 14.53
CA ASP A 189 -19.17 -2.31 14.61
C ASP A 189 -18.06 -2.01 15.64
N GLU A 190 -18.22 -2.51 16.88
CA GLU A 190 -17.26 -2.32 17.97
C GLU A 190 -15.87 -2.92 17.65
N PHE A 191 -15.84 -4.10 17.02
CA PHE A 191 -14.56 -4.69 16.58
C PHE A 191 -13.91 -3.87 15.46
N GLY A 192 -14.72 -3.27 14.59
CA GLY A 192 -14.26 -2.32 13.58
C GLY A 192 -13.57 -1.11 14.19
N ASP A 193 -14.14 -0.56 15.27
CA ASP A 193 -13.58 0.60 15.97
C ASP A 193 -12.27 0.26 16.70
N ILE A 194 -12.14 -0.94 17.28
CA ILE A 194 -10.84 -1.45 17.78
C ILE A 194 -9.78 -1.40 16.66
N LEU A 195 -10.08 -1.94 15.49
CA LEU A 195 -9.13 -1.96 14.37
C LEU A 195 -8.80 -0.54 13.90
N PHE A 196 -9.80 0.34 13.81
CA PHE A 196 -9.62 1.72 13.39
C PHE A 196 -8.72 2.50 14.37
N SER A 197 -8.93 2.31 15.67
CA SER A 197 -8.13 2.92 16.74
C SER A 197 -6.70 2.38 16.79
N LEU A 198 -6.50 1.06 16.61
CA LEU A 198 -5.15 0.47 16.49
C LEU A 198 -4.39 0.98 15.27
N ILE A 199 -5.06 1.14 14.13
CA ILE A 199 -4.49 1.74 12.91
C ILE A 199 -4.08 3.20 13.19
N ASN A 200 -4.90 3.94 13.93
CA ASN A 200 -4.57 5.31 14.31
C ASN A 200 -3.36 5.40 15.24
N TYR A 201 -3.26 4.49 16.21
CA TYR A 201 -2.10 4.39 17.08
C TYR A 201 -0.82 4.04 16.30
N ALA A 202 -0.89 3.06 15.40
CA ALA A 202 0.23 2.71 14.52
C ALA A 202 0.68 3.92 13.69
N ARG A 203 -0.27 4.61 13.04
CA ARG A 203 -0.01 5.84 12.28
C ARG A 203 0.64 6.92 13.14
N TYR A 204 0.15 7.16 14.36
CA TYR A 204 0.71 8.14 15.28
C TYR A 204 2.18 7.81 15.61
N LYS A 205 2.51 6.52 15.75
CA LYS A 205 3.88 6.03 16.00
C LYS A 205 4.75 5.95 14.74
N GLY A 206 4.25 6.34 13.57
CA GLY A 206 4.98 6.23 12.30
C GLY A 206 5.13 4.78 11.81
N ILE A 207 4.26 3.88 12.27
CA ILE A 207 4.22 2.47 11.90
C ILE A 207 3.20 2.29 10.79
N ASP A 208 3.61 1.67 9.68
CA ASP A 208 2.67 1.22 8.64
C ASP A 208 1.96 -0.06 9.11
N PRO A 209 0.62 -0.04 9.28
CA PRO A 209 -0.12 -1.19 9.82
C PRO A 209 -0.20 -2.37 8.83
N GLU A 210 -0.24 -2.10 7.53
CA GLU A 210 -0.30 -3.14 6.49
C GLU A 210 1.00 -3.92 6.49
N THR A 211 2.13 -3.21 6.43
CA THR A 211 3.44 -3.84 6.38
C THR A 211 3.75 -4.56 7.69
N SER A 212 3.28 -4.02 8.81
CA SER A 212 3.43 -4.65 10.12
C SER A 212 2.65 -5.97 10.21
N LEU A 213 1.42 -6.00 9.68
CA LEU A 213 0.61 -7.21 9.64
C LEU A 213 1.23 -8.24 8.67
N GLU A 214 1.70 -7.82 7.50
CA GLU A 214 2.30 -8.75 6.54
C GLU A 214 3.58 -9.41 7.09
N LYS A 215 4.42 -8.64 7.80
CA LYS A 215 5.57 -9.23 8.54
C LYS A 215 5.15 -10.28 9.57
N VAL A 216 3.96 -10.15 10.15
CA VAL A 216 3.39 -11.18 11.05
C VAL A 216 2.89 -12.38 10.25
N ASN A 217 2.20 -12.18 9.13
CA ASN A 217 1.74 -13.24 8.23
C ASN A 217 2.90 -14.10 7.74
N GLN A 218 3.97 -13.49 7.23
CA GLN A 218 5.16 -14.21 6.77
C GLN A 218 5.82 -15.02 7.90
N LYS A 219 5.87 -14.46 9.10
CA LYS A 219 6.39 -15.15 10.29
C LYS A 219 5.50 -16.31 10.72
N PHE A 220 4.17 -16.15 10.64
CA PHE A 220 3.23 -17.23 10.89
C PHE A 220 3.43 -18.35 9.87
N LYS A 221 3.45 -18.02 8.57
CA LYS A 221 3.69 -18.96 7.46
C LYS A 221 4.97 -19.76 7.67
N ARG A 222 6.12 -19.11 7.85
CA ARG A 222 7.41 -19.80 8.07
C ARG A 222 7.39 -20.75 9.26
N ARG A 223 6.73 -20.36 10.35
CA ARG A 223 6.64 -21.21 11.56
C ARG A 223 5.70 -22.38 11.34
N PHE A 224 4.60 -22.18 10.64
CA PHE A 224 3.68 -23.26 10.33
C PHE A 224 4.31 -24.26 9.34
N GLU A 225 4.98 -23.79 8.30
CA GLU A 225 5.76 -24.63 7.38
C GLU A 225 6.87 -25.41 8.12
N TYR A 226 7.46 -24.83 9.17
CA TYR A 226 8.38 -25.56 10.04
C TYR A 226 7.67 -26.71 10.78
N ILE A 227 6.48 -26.47 11.34
CA ILE A 227 5.66 -27.52 11.97
C ILE A 227 5.40 -28.63 10.95
N GLU A 228 4.96 -28.28 9.74
CA GLU A 228 4.69 -29.25 8.67
C GLU A 228 5.92 -30.10 8.33
N ALA A 229 7.08 -29.46 8.18
CA ALA A 229 8.33 -30.14 7.84
C ALA A 229 8.90 -31.03 8.97
N HIS A 230 8.52 -30.78 10.23
CA HIS A 230 9.05 -31.48 11.41
C HIS A 230 7.98 -32.30 12.15
N ALA A 231 6.77 -32.38 11.60
CA ALA A 231 5.69 -33.19 12.16
C ALA A 231 6.06 -34.69 12.06
N THR A 232 5.96 -35.40 13.19
CA THR A 232 6.24 -36.85 13.26
C THR A 232 5.03 -37.71 12.89
N LYS A 233 3.88 -37.09 12.69
CA LYS A 233 2.59 -37.67 12.30
C LYS A 233 1.77 -36.65 11.52
N ALA A 234 0.63 -37.06 10.96
CA ALA A 234 -0.27 -36.14 10.29
C ALA A 234 -0.70 -35.00 11.24
N LEU A 235 -0.75 -33.76 10.73
CA LEU A 235 -1.12 -32.59 11.54
C LEU A 235 -2.49 -32.75 12.21
N THR A 236 -3.44 -33.42 11.55
CA THR A 236 -4.77 -33.71 12.09
C THR A 236 -4.74 -34.58 13.35
N ASP A 237 -3.66 -35.35 13.54
CA ASP A 237 -3.48 -36.27 14.66
C ASP A 237 -2.56 -35.68 15.75
N MET A 238 -2.05 -34.46 15.53
CA MET A 238 -1.28 -33.72 16.51
C MET A 238 -2.19 -32.95 17.47
N THR A 239 -1.84 -32.99 18.74
CA THR A 239 -2.42 -32.11 19.75
C THR A 239 -1.85 -30.70 19.61
N LEU A 240 -2.59 -29.71 20.11
CA LEU A 240 -2.10 -28.33 20.19
C LEU A 240 -0.77 -28.23 20.95
N GLY A 241 -0.55 -29.05 21.98
CA GLY A 241 0.71 -29.06 22.73
C GLY A 241 1.89 -29.55 21.89
N GLU A 242 1.69 -30.55 21.04
CA GLU A 242 2.73 -31.03 20.12
C GLU A 242 3.05 -29.98 19.04
N MET A 243 2.03 -29.33 18.48
CA MET A 243 2.22 -28.24 17.52
C MET A 243 2.89 -27.02 18.16
N ASP A 244 2.52 -26.65 19.38
CA ASP A 244 3.12 -25.54 20.11
C ASP A 244 4.59 -25.82 20.47
N GLY A 245 4.95 -27.08 20.73
CA GLY A 245 6.35 -27.51 20.86
C GLY A 245 7.18 -27.16 19.63
N LEU A 246 6.73 -27.61 18.44
CA LEU A 246 7.39 -27.30 17.16
C LEU A 246 7.36 -25.81 16.82
N TRP A 247 6.27 -25.10 17.16
CA TRP A 247 6.18 -23.65 17.01
C TRP A 247 7.24 -22.91 17.83
N ASN A 248 7.43 -23.31 19.08
CA ASN A 248 8.43 -22.72 19.97
C ASN A 248 9.86 -23.01 19.50
N GLU A 249 10.12 -24.19 18.93
CA GLU A 249 11.39 -24.49 18.26
C GLU A 249 11.64 -23.56 17.06
N ALA A 250 10.64 -23.38 16.19
CA ALA A 250 10.74 -22.48 15.04
C ALA A 250 11.06 -21.05 15.50
N LYS A 251 10.36 -20.57 16.53
CA LYS A 251 10.58 -19.24 17.13
C LYS A 251 11.98 -19.09 17.72
N ALA A 252 12.53 -20.13 18.33
CA ALA A 252 13.90 -20.12 18.86
C ALA A 252 14.94 -20.01 17.75
N LYS A 253 14.77 -20.74 16.64
CA LYS A 253 15.67 -20.69 15.47
C LYS A 253 15.68 -19.31 14.79
N GLU A 254 14.54 -18.63 14.70
CA GLU A 254 14.46 -17.27 14.14
C GLU A 254 15.16 -16.21 15.01
N ARG A 255 15.15 -16.37 16.34
CA ARG A 255 15.80 -15.42 17.26
C ARG A 255 17.32 -15.44 17.20
N VAL A 256 17.92 -16.57 16.79
CA VAL A 256 19.38 -16.73 16.66
C VAL A 256 19.89 -16.13 15.34
N LYS A 257 19.02 -15.93 14.35
CA LYS A 257 19.37 -15.35 13.03
C LYS A 257 19.21 -13.82 12.94
N LYS A 258 18.64 -13.18 13.96
CA LYS A 258 18.56 -11.72 14.09
C LYS A 258 19.74 -11.19 14.89
#